data_AF-A0A821NS83-F1
#
_entry.id   AF-A0A821NS83-F1
#
_cell.length_a   1.000
_cell.length_b   1.000
_cell.length_c   1.000
_cell.angle_alpha   90.00
_cell.angle_beta   90.00
_cell.angle_gamma   90.00
#
_symmetry.space_group_name_H-M   'P 1'
#
loop_
_entity.id
_entity.type
_entity.pdbx_description
1 polymer ?
#
loop_
_entity_poly.entity_id
_entity_poly.type
_entity_poly.pdbx_seq_one_letter_code
_entity_poly.pdbx_strand_id
1 'polypeptide(L)'
;MDSNNTITTINVSLISKSIVNDLNLVTQRFLIYLPLIFLIFGFIGFIGNMFTYLQSELRSNTCCIYSLCGSIIDIINLSLNLFPNYLGAKYKIYIPWYTSRITCKLNLFLLAFLPHLSVNFLLMAIIDRFACTCKLTSPIYRLNQLKMVPWMIIIIIISSCLATIYSPILYDLMYGFWCISTQPKLNSILYTILSGVLQPVIMLIFVLLTSRNVRQSHRRV
;
A
#
# COMPACT_ATOMS: atom_id res chain seq x y z
N MET A 1 -32.28 13.44 -52.87
CA MET A 1 -30.88 13.89 -52.65
C MET A 1 -30.52 13.52 -51.21
N ASP A 2 -30.38 12.22 -50.87
CA ASP A 2 -30.20 11.80 -49.47
C ASP A 2 -29.20 10.64 -49.25
N SER A 3 -28.53 10.18 -50.31
CA SER A 3 -27.68 8.98 -50.23
C SER A 3 -26.23 9.23 -49.76
N ASN A 4 -25.76 10.47 -49.69
CA ASN A 4 -24.35 10.77 -49.36
C ASN A 4 -24.09 10.97 -47.85
N ASN A 5 -25.12 11.19 -47.03
CA ASN A 5 -24.97 11.40 -45.58
C ASN A 5 -24.93 10.08 -44.76
N THR A 6 -25.41 8.98 -45.32
CA THR A 6 -25.39 7.66 -44.68
C THR A 6 -24.03 6.96 -44.80
N ILE A 7 -23.27 7.21 -45.87
CA ILE A 7 -21.96 6.55 -46.09
C ILE A 7 -20.88 7.15 -45.17
N THR A 8 -20.92 8.46 -44.93
CA THR A 8 -19.97 9.16 -44.05
C THR A 8 -20.18 8.82 -42.58
N THR A 9 -21.41 8.64 -42.12
CA THR A 9 -21.73 8.25 -40.73
C THR A 9 -21.32 6.80 -40.41
N ILE A 10 -21.44 5.87 -41.37
CA ILE A 10 -21.00 4.48 -41.21
C ILE A 10 -19.47 4.40 -41.07
N ASN A 11 -18.72 5.14 -41.89
CA ASN A 11 -17.24 5.14 -41.83
C ASN A 11 -16.69 5.75 -40.54
N VAL A 12 -17.28 6.85 -40.02
CA VAL A 12 -16.87 7.43 -38.73
C VAL A 12 -17.17 6.47 -37.56
N SER A 13 -18.28 5.73 -37.63
CA SER A 13 -18.63 4.73 -36.60
C SER A 13 -17.73 3.49 -36.60
N LEU A 14 -17.17 3.12 -37.76
CA LEU A 14 -16.22 2.00 -37.90
C LEU A 14 -14.83 2.39 -37.41
N ILE A 15 -14.37 3.59 -37.74
CA ILE A 15 -13.07 4.12 -37.28
C ILE A 15 -13.08 4.30 -35.75
N SER A 16 -14.16 4.84 -35.18
CA SER A 16 -14.29 4.99 -33.72
C SER A 16 -14.28 3.63 -33.00
N LYS A 17 -14.94 2.61 -33.56
CA LYS A 17 -14.90 1.24 -33.01
C LYS A 17 -13.51 0.60 -33.10
N SER A 18 -12.78 0.79 -34.20
CA SER A 18 -11.42 0.27 -34.35
C SER A 18 -10.46 0.89 -33.33
N ILE A 19 -10.50 2.22 -33.18
CA ILE A 19 -9.66 2.94 -32.22
C ILE A 19 -9.96 2.50 -30.78
N VAL A 20 -11.25 2.35 -30.43
CA VAL A 20 -11.66 1.86 -29.11
C VAL A 20 -11.17 0.43 -28.87
N ASN A 21 -11.20 -0.44 -29.89
CA ASN A 21 -10.69 -1.81 -29.77
C ASN A 21 -9.17 -1.85 -29.58
N ASP A 22 -8.41 -1.05 -30.32
CA ASP A 22 -6.95 -0.98 -30.18
C ASP A 22 -6.55 -0.41 -28.80
N LEU A 23 -7.23 0.64 -28.34
CA LEU A 23 -7.06 1.19 -26.99
C LEU A 23 -7.36 0.16 -25.91
N ASN A 24 -8.44 -0.62 -26.07
CA ASN A 24 -8.79 -1.68 -25.13
C ASN A 24 -7.72 -2.78 -25.11
N LEU A 25 -7.16 -3.15 -26.26
CA LEU A 25 -6.07 -4.14 -26.34
C LEU A 25 -4.81 -3.64 -25.63
N VAL A 26 -4.38 -2.40 -25.89
CA VAL A 26 -3.22 -1.81 -25.22
C VAL A 26 -3.44 -1.72 -23.71
N THR A 27 -4.62 -1.27 -23.28
CA THR A 27 -4.99 -1.16 -21.87
C THR A 27 -4.99 -2.53 -21.19
N GLN A 28 -5.55 -3.56 -21.83
CA GLN A 28 -5.54 -4.92 -21.29
C GLN A 28 -4.11 -5.45 -21.13
N ARG A 29 -3.25 -5.26 -22.14
CA ARG A 29 -1.84 -5.69 -22.05
C ARG A 29 -1.13 -4.95 -20.92
N PHE A 30 -1.31 -3.64 -20.84
CA PHE A 30 -0.70 -2.82 -19.80
C PHE A 30 -1.13 -3.26 -18.40
N LEU A 31 -2.42 -3.46 -18.16
CA LEU A 31 -2.95 -3.93 -16.88
C LEU A 31 -2.44 -5.32 -16.47
N ILE A 32 -2.13 -6.19 -17.44
CA ILE A 32 -1.58 -7.53 -17.16
C ILE A 32 -0.08 -7.47 -16.83
N TYR A 33 0.71 -6.68 -17.56
CA TYR A 33 2.18 -6.66 -17.39
C TYR A 33 2.67 -5.69 -16.32
N LEU A 34 1.96 -4.61 -16.04
CA LEU A 34 2.35 -3.61 -15.04
C LEU A 34 2.49 -4.18 -13.62
N PRO A 35 1.58 -5.03 -13.10
CA PRO A 35 1.75 -5.68 -11.81
C PRO A 35 3.00 -6.55 -11.74
N LEU A 36 3.38 -7.22 -12.84
CA LEU A 36 4.60 -8.04 -12.90
C LEU A 36 5.85 -7.18 -12.79
N ILE A 37 5.89 -6.04 -13.48
CA ILE A 37 7.00 -5.08 -13.41
C ILE A 37 7.15 -4.58 -11.96
N PHE A 38 6.06 -4.14 -11.34
CA PHE A 38 6.08 -3.69 -9.94
C PHE A 38 6.46 -4.81 -8.98
N LEU A 39 6.05 -6.05 -9.24
CA LEU A 39 6.45 -7.19 -8.45
C LEU A 39 7.97 -7.42 -8.52
N ILE A 40 8.56 -7.45 -9.71
CA ILE A 40 10.00 -7.70 -9.89
C ILE A 40 10.83 -6.59 -9.23
N PHE A 41 10.54 -5.33 -9.58
CA PHE A 41 11.28 -4.19 -9.03
C PHE A 41 11.04 -4.02 -7.54
N GLY A 42 9.81 -4.19 -7.08
CA GLY A 42 9.45 -4.12 -5.67
C GLY A 42 10.18 -5.19 -4.87
N PHE A 43 10.18 -6.45 -5.33
CA PHE A 43 10.83 -7.56 -4.63
C PHE A 43 12.35 -7.35 -4.54
N ILE A 44 13.01 -6.95 -5.63
CA ILE A 44 14.44 -6.61 -5.63
C ILE A 44 14.72 -5.45 -4.65
N GLY A 45 13.91 -4.40 -4.69
CA GLY A 45 14.06 -3.23 -3.82
C GLY A 45 13.91 -3.57 -2.33
N PHE A 46 12.85 -4.28 -1.96
CA PHE A 46 12.60 -4.65 -0.57
C PHE A 46 13.61 -5.67 -0.04
N ILE A 47 14.07 -6.62 -0.86
CA ILE A 47 15.17 -7.52 -0.48
C ILE A 47 16.47 -6.74 -0.28
N GLY A 48 16.78 -5.80 -1.18
CA GLY A 48 17.93 -4.91 -1.03
C GLY A 48 17.88 -4.11 0.27
N ASN A 49 16.71 -3.57 0.62
CA ASN A 49 16.47 -2.89 1.90
C ASN A 49 16.67 -3.85 3.08
N MET A 50 16.14 -5.07 3.01
CA MET A 50 16.33 -6.07 4.05
C MET A 50 17.82 -6.37 4.27
N PHE A 51 18.58 -6.65 3.22
CA PHE A 51 20.02 -6.91 3.35
C PHE A 51 20.77 -5.71 3.93
N THR A 52 20.41 -4.50 3.50
CA THR A 52 21.00 -3.26 4.02
C THR A 52 20.74 -3.10 5.51
N TYR A 53 19.50 -3.22 5.96
CA TYR A 53 19.15 -3.06 7.38
C TYR A 53 19.56 -4.24 8.26
N LEU A 54 19.88 -5.40 7.67
CA LEU A 54 20.36 -6.57 8.40
C LEU A 54 21.83 -6.44 8.83
N GLN A 55 22.59 -5.52 8.24
CA GLN A 55 23.99 -5.24 8.62
C GLN A 55 24.10 -4.83 10.10
N SER A 56 25.08 -5.42 10.80
CA SER A 56 25.23 -5.32 12.26
C SER A 56 25.34 -3.87 12.76
N GLU A 57 26.04 -3.01 12.01
CA GLU A 57 26.27 -1.61 12.38
C GLU A 57 24.95 -0.80 12.43
N LEU A 58 24.01 -1.10 11.53
CA LEU A 58 22.73 -0.41 11.40
C LEU A 58 21.65 -0.92 12.38
N ARG A 59 21.82 -2.13 12.94
CA ARG A 59 20.86 -2.71 13.91
C ARG A 59 20.79 -1.94 15.24
N SER A 60 21.80 -1.13 15.53
CA SER A 60 21.80 -0.24 16.70
C SER A 60 20.78 0.89 16.57
N ASN A 61 20.33 1.19 15.34
CA ASN A 61 19.41 2.28 15.05
C ASN A 61 17.95 1.76 15.01
N THR A 62 17.11 2.27 15.91
CA THR A 62 15.69 1.95 16.02
C THR A 62 14.92 2.24 14.71
N CYS A 63 15.23 3.33 14.02
CA CYS A 63 14.70 3.66 12.70
C CYS A 63 14.91 2.54 11.67
N CYS A 64 16.08 1.90 11.68
CA CYS A 64 16.40 0.81 10.75
C CYS A 64 15.59 -0.44 11.06
N ILE A 65 15.29 -0.71 12.34
CA ILE A 65 14.45 -1.84 12.74
C ILE A 65 13.01 -1.66 12.21
N TYR A 66 12.42 -0.47 12.36
CA TYR A 66 11.09 -0.21 11.80
C TYR A 66 11.07 -0.33 10.27
N SER A 67 12.10 0.17 9.59
CA SER A 67 12.23 0.10 8.13
C SER A 67 12.42 -1.34 7.64
N LEU A 68 13.14 -2.17 8.40
CA LEU A 68 13.28 -3.61 8.14
C LEU A 68 11.93 -4.33 8.28
N CYS A 69 11.19 -4.07 9.37
CA CYS A 69 9.85 -4.63 9.56
C CYS A 69 8.92 -4.23 8.41
N GLY A 70 8.90 -2.95 8.02
CA GLY A 70 8.14 -2.47 6.86
C GLY A 70 8.48 -3.23 5.58
N SER A 71 9.78 -3.40 5.28
CA SER A 71 10.25 -4.12 4.09
C SER A 71 9.80 -5.60 4.07
N ILE A 72 9.79 -6.27 5.23
CA ILE A 72 9.27 -7.64 5.37
C ILE A 72 7.76 -7.67 5.05
N ILE A 73 7.00 -6.74 5.62
CA ILE A 73 5.56 -6.63 5.36
C ILE A 73 5.29 -6.32 3.89
N ASP A 74 6.09 -5.49 3.24
CA ASP A 74 5.96 -5.19 1.81
C ASP A 74 6.23 -6.41 0.92
N ILE A 75 7.22 -7.25 1.26
CA ILE A 75 7.46 -8.52 0.56
C ILE A 75 6.26 -9.46 0.70
N ILE A 76 5.71 -9.57 1.91
CA ILE A 76 4.50 -10.38 2.17
C ILE A 76 3.32 -9.81 1.38
N ASN A 77 3.14 -8.50 1.37
CA ASN A 77 2.09 -7.79 0.63
C ASN A 77 2.18 -8.04 -0.88
N LEU A 78 3.36 -7.90 -1.47
CA LEU A 78 3.58 -8.21 -2.89
C LEU A 78 3.26 -9.68 -3.22
N SER A 79 3.63 -10.59 -2.32
CA SER A 79 3.44 -12.03 -2.50
C SER A 79 1.97 -12.46 -2.36
N LEU A 80 1.21 -11.83 -1.47
CA LEU A 80 -0.19 -12.18 -1.21
C LEU A 80 -1.19 -11.42 -2.07
N ASN A 81 -0.87 -10.19 -2.49
CA ASN A 81 -1.81 -9.34 -3.23
C ASN A 81 -1.43 -9.23 -4.70
N LEU A 82 -0.20 -8.80 -5.01
CA LEU A 82 0.18 -8.48 -6.39
C LEU A 82 0.43 -9.75 -7.23
N PHE A 83 1.08 -10.75 -6.63
CA PHE A 83 1.39 -12.01 -7.32
C PHE A 83 0.14 -12.81 -7.72
N PRO A 84 -0.86 -13.04 -6.84
CA PRO A 84 -2.06 -13.77 -7.23
C PRO A 84 -2.91 -13.03 -8.25
N ASN A 85 -2.96 -11.70 -8.18
CA ASN A 85 -3.65 -10.88 -9.17
C ASN A 85 -3.04 -11.04 -10.57
N TYR A 86 -1.70 -11.07 -10.67
CA TYR A 86 -1.02 -11.36 -11.93
C TYR A 86 -1.32 -12.77 -12.46
N LEU A 87 -1.25 -13.80 -11.60
CA LEU A 87 -1.56 -15.18 -11.98
C LEU A 87 -3.01 -15.34 -12.48
N GLY A 88 -3.95 -14.72 -11.78
CA GLY A 88 -5.36 -14.72 -12.17
C GLY A 88 -5.60 -14.01 -13.50
N ALA A 89 -4.97 -12.85 -13.71
CA ALA A 89 -5.15 -12.07 -14.94
C ALA A 89 -4.49 -12.72 -16.17
N LYS A 90 -3.28 -13.28 -16.02
CA LYS A 90 -2.50 -13.83 -17.15
C LYS A 90 -2.81 -15.30 -17.44
N TYR A 91 -2.88 -16.13 -16.40
CA TYR A 91 -2.97 -17.59 -16.51
C TYR A 91 -4.34 -18.15 -16.09
N LYS A 92 -5.27 -17.28 -15.63
CA LYS A 92 -6.57 -17.70 -15.08
C LYS A 92 -6.44 -18.68 -13.91
N ILE A 93 -5.31 -18.62 -13.19
CA ILE A 93 -5.08 -19.40 -11.98
C ILE A 93 -5.55 -18.56 -10.80
N TYR A 94 -6.68 -18.96 -10.21
CA TYR A 94 -7.26 -18.27 -9.06
C TYR A 94 -6.92 -19.00 -7.78
N ILE A 95 -6.37 -18.29 -6.81
CA ILE A 95 -6.23 -18.80 -5.45
C ILE A 95 -7.64 -18.89 -4.84
N PRO A 96 -8.00 -19.97 -4.13
CA PRO A 96 -9.33 -20.22 -3.57
C PRO A 96 -9.70 -19.29 -2.39
N TRP A 97 -9.42 -17.99 -2.48
CA TRP A 97 -9.83 -16.99 -1.49
C TRP A 97 -11.36 -16.90 -1.37
N TYR A 98 -12.08 -17.20 -2.46
CA TYR A 98 -13.53 -17.03 -2.56
C TYR A 98 -14.34 -18.30 -2.19
N THR A 99 -13.67 -19.40 -1.82
CA THR A 99 -14.35 -20.68 -1.53
C THR A 99 -15.18 -20.62 -0.24
N SER A 100 -14.78 -19.79 0.72
CA SER A 100 -15.51 -19.63 1.99
C SER A 100 -15.69 -18.17 2.35
N ARG A 101 -16.74 -17.88 3.12
CA ARG A 101 -16.99 -16.53 3.67
C ARG A 101 -15.83 -16.04 4.53
N ILE A 102 -15.19 -16.95 5.27
CA ILE A 102 -14.08 -16.62 6.18
C ILE A 102 -12.82 -16.26 5.38
N THR A 103 -12.43 -17.08 4.39
CA THR A 103 -11.26 -16.82 3.54
C THR A 103 -11.41 -15.53 2.73
N CYS A 104 -12.63 -15.25 2.27
CA CYS A 104 -12.99 -14.02 1.57
C CYS A 104 -12.72 -12.79 2.44
N LYS A 105 -13.26 -12.77 3.66
CA LYS A 105 -13.08 -11.67 4.61
C LYS A 105 -11.62 -11.54 5.07
N LEU A 106 -10.94 -12.66 5.28
CA LEU A 106 -9.53 -12.67 5.67
C LEU A 106 -8.64 -12.08 4.56
N ASN A 107 -8.87 -12.45 3.30
CA ASN A 107 -8.14 -11.92 2.16
C ASN A 107 -8.30 -10.39 2.06
N LEU A 108 -9.54 -9.90 2.16
CA LEU A 108 -9.82 -8.46 2.13
C LEU A 108 -9.25 -7.71 3.34
N PHE A 109 -9.25 -8.35 4.51
CA PHE A 109 -8.58 -7.81 5.69
C PHE A 109 -7.07 -7.69 5.43
N LEU A 110 -6.40 -8.74 4.95
CA LEU A 110 -4.96 -8.72 4.64
C LEU A 110 -4.61 -7.69 3.55
N LEU A 111 -5.45 -7.57 2.52
CA LEU A 111 -5.30 -6.60 1.44
C LEU A 111 -5.31 -5.16 1.94
N ALA A 112 -6.13 -4.85 2.96
CA ALA A 112 -6.16 -3.53 3.58
C ALA A 112 -5.08 -3.38 4.67
N PHE A 113 -4.87 -4.41 5.48
CA PHE A 113 -4.01 -4.39 6.65
C PHE A 113 -2.53 -4.31 6.31
N LEU A 114 -2.04 -5.11 5.36
CA LEU A 114 -0.60 -5.17 5.07
C LEU A 114 -0.04 -3.85 4.53
N PRO A 115 -0.65 -3.17 3.54
CA PRO A 115 -0.17 -1.87 3.09
C PRO A 115 -0.23 -0.82 4.21
N HIS A 116 -1.32 -0.81 4.99
CA HIS A 116 -1.50 0.13 6.09
C HIS A 116 -0.45 -0.07 7.19
N LEU A 117 -0.13 -1.33 7.50
CA LEU A 117 0.90 -1.70 8.46
C LEU A 117 2.29 -1.27 7.99
N SER A 118 2.64 -1.51 6.72
CA SER A 118 3.91 -1.07 6.13
C SER A 118 4.08 0.45 6.24
N VAL A 119 3.07 1.21 5.83
CA VAL A 119 3.11 2.68 5.90
C VAL A 119 3.20 3.18 7.35
N ASN A 120 2.57 2.51 8.31
CA ASN A 120 2.72 2.85 9.73
C ASN A 120 4.12 2.56 10.28
N PHE A 121 4.79 1.50 9.82
CA PHE A 121 6.20 1.29 10.16
C PHE A 121 7.10 2.38 9.58
N LEU A 122 6.86 2.78 8.32
CA LEU A 122 7.58 3.89 7.71
C LEU A 122 7.34 5.21 8.45
N LEU A 123 6.09 5.50 8.83
CA LEU A 123 5.75 6.67 9.63
C LEU A 123 6.46 6.64 10.98
N MET A 124 6.50 5.49 11.66
CA MET A 124 7.23 5.35 12.91
C MET A 124 8.73 5.56 12.74
N ALA A 125 9.32 5.08 11.65
CA ALA A 125 10.72 5.33 11.32
C ALA A 125 11.01 6.84 11.16
N ILE A 126 10.08 7.60 10.57
CA ILE A 126 10.20 9.06 10.45
C ILE A 126 10.05 9.74 11.82
N ILE A 127 9.09 9.31 12.64
CA ILE A 127 8.90 9.83 14.00
C ILE A 127 10.15 9.56 14.86
N ASP A 128 10.75 8.38 14.72
CA ASP A 128 11.98 8.01 15.40
C ASP A 128 13.18 8.87 14.95
N ARG A 129 13.32 9.14 13.65
CA ARG A 129 14.30 10.13 13.16
C ARG A 129 14.02 11.55 13.69
N PHE A 130 12.76 11.95 13.76
CA PHE A 130 12.39 13.24 14.36
C PHE A 130 12.79 13.28 15.85
N ALA A 131 12.57 12.19 16.59
CA ALA A 131 12.95 12.06 17.99
C ALA A 131 14.46 12.20 18.19
N CYS A 132 15.28 11.65 17.28
CA CYS A 132 16.74 11.82 17.28
C CYS A 132 17.17 13.30 17.15
N THR A 133 16.39 14.14 16.46
CA THR A 133 16.70 15.57 16.30
C THR A 133 16.28 16.43 17.50
N CYS A 134 15.53 15.85 18.44
CA CYS A 134 15.07 16.56 19.62
C CYS A 134 16.15 16.63 20.71
N LYS A 135 16.02 17.60 21.63
CA LYS A 135 16.91 17.71 22.81
C LYS A 135 16.79 16.46 23.70
N LEU A 136 17.89 16.08 24.36
CA LEU A 136 17.95 14.95 25.30
C LEU A 136 16.93 15.03 26.44
N THR A 137 16.54 16.25 26.84
CA THR A 137 15.57 16.50 27.90
C THR A 137 14.11 16.35 27.45
N SER A 138 13.86 16.19 26.15
CA SER A 138 12.51 16.02 25.61
C SER A 138 11.99 14.61 25.92
N PRO A 139 10.72 14.45 26.34
CA PRO A 139 10.13 13.12 26.51
C PRO A 139 10.11 12.30 25.21
N ILE A 140 10.13 12.98 24.05
CA ILE A 140 10.17 12.34 22.73
C ILE A 140 11.50 11.59 22.52
N TYR A 141 12.60 12.06 23.10
CA TYR A 141 13.90 11.37 23.01
C TYR A 141 13.86 9.97 23.64
N ARG A 142 12.98 9.75 24.62
CA ARG A 142 12.81 8.43 25.28
C ARG A 142 12.23 7.37 24.34
N LEU A 143 11.55 7.76 23.26
CA LEU A 143 11.04 6.82 22.25
C LEU A 143 12.16 6.12 21.47
N ASN A 144 13.34 6.73 21.39
CA ASN A 144 14.52 6.21 20.69
C ASN A 144 15.25 5.09 21.46
N GLN A 145 14.73 4.67 22.63
CA GLN A 145 15.34 3.58 23.39
C GLN A 145 15.05 2.24 22.73
N LEU A 146 16.09 1.46 22.41
CA LEU A 146 15.97 0.11 21.84
C LEU A 146 15.00 -0.82 22.61
N LYS A 147 14.89 -0.65 23.93
CA LYS A 147 13.96 -1.41 24.77
C LYS A 147 12.47 -1.13 24.48
N MET A 148 12.14 0.05 23.93
CA MET A 148 10.77 0.46 23.60
C MET A 148 10.35 -0.01 22.20
N VAL A 149 11.29 -0.35 21.32
CA VAL A 149 11.00 -0.78 19.94
C VAL A 149 9.96 -1.91 19.86
N PRO A 150 10.09 -3.05 20.57
CA PRO A 150 9.11 -4.13 20.47
C PRO A 150 7.71 -3.70 20.92
N TRP A 151 7.61 -2.86 21.94
CA TRP A 151 6.33 -2.31 22.40
C TRP A 151 5.69 -1.41 21.35
N MET A 152 6.48 -0.54 20.71
CA MET A 152 5.98 0.31 19.61
C MET A 152 5.54 -0.52 18.40
N ILE A 153 6.25 -1.59 18.05
CA ILE A 153 5.85 -2.52 16.98
C ILE A 153 4.48 -3.13 17.30
N ILE A 154 4.26 -3.60 18.53
CA ILE A 154 2.98 -4.17 18.96
C ILE A 154 1.86 -3.12 18.85
N ILE A 155 2.10 -1.89 19.31
CA ILE A 155 1.13 -0.78 19.23
C ILE A 155 0.79 -0.47 17.76
N ILE A 156 1.77 -0.47 16.87
CA ILE A 156 1.58 -0.26 15.42
C ILE A 156 0.73 -1.36 14.80
N ILE A 157 0.97 -2.62 15.17
CA ILE A 157 0.18 -3.76 14.70
C ILE A 157 -1.27 -3.64 15.18
N ILE A 158 -1.49 -3.36 16.46
CA ILE A 158 -2.83 -3.22 17.04
C ILE A 158 -3.59 -2.04 16.42
N SER A 159 -2.95 -0.87 16.33
CA SER A 159 -3.57 0.31 15.72
C SER A 159 -3.88 0.10 14.23
N SER A 160 -3.00 -0.58 13.50
CA SER A 160 -3.26 -0.93 12.09
C SER A 160 -4.43 -1.91 11.98
N CYS A 161 -4.52 -2.90 12.85
CA CYS A 161 -5.62 -3.87 12.87
C CYS A 161 -6.97 -3.19 13.17
N LEU A 162 -7.01 -2.29 14.16
CA LEU A 162 -8.21 -1.51 14.48
C LEU A 162 -8.61 -0.59 13.32
N ALA A 163 -7.64 0.05 12.67
CA ALA A 163 -7.90 0.92 11.53
C ALA A 163 -8.45 0.18 10.31
N THR A 164 -8.11 -1.11 10.13
CA THR A 164 -8.54 -1.91 8.96
C THR A 164 -9.72 -2.84 9.25
N ILE A 165 -10.23 -2.88 10.48
CA ILE A 165 -11.34 -3.78 10.88
C ILE A 165 -12.64 -3.50 10.11
N TYR A 166 -12.80 -2.30 9.55
CA TYR A 166 -13.97 -1.97 8.73
C TYR A 166 -14.06 -2.84 7.46
N SER A 167 -12.92 -3.29 6.92
CA SER A 167 -12.86 -4.08 5.69
C SER A 167 -13.62 -5.41 5.82
N PRO A 168 -13.33 -6.31 6.78
CA PRO A 168 -14.10 -7.55 6.92
C PRO A 168 -15.57 -7.36 7.37
N ILE A 169 -15.91 -6.21 7.96
CA ILE A 169 -17.28 -5.88 8.40
C ILE A 169 -18.15 -5.47 7.21
N LEU A 170 -17.63 -4.61 6.32
CA LEU A 170 -18.37 -4.04 5.20
C LEU A 170 -18.39 -4.93 3.93
N TYR A 171 -17.78 -6.12 3.98
CA TYR A 171 -17.75 -7.05 2.87
C TYR A 171 -18.41 -8.38 3.21
N ASP A 172 -19.11 -8.93 2.22
CA ASP A 172 -19.74 -10.23 2.32
C ASP A 172 -19.58 -11.05 1.03
N LEU A 173 -19.79 -12.36 1.15
CA LEU A 173 -19.75 -13.28 0.03
C LEU A 173 -21.09 -13.25 -0.70
N MET A 174 -21.11 -12.74 -1.93
CA MET A 174 -22.31 -12.68 -2.76
C MET A 174 -22.31 -13.86 -3.76
N TYR A 175 -23.40 -14.63 -3.78
CA TYR A 175 -23.61 -15.78 -4.67
C TYR A 175 -22.54 -16.89 -4.61
N GLY A 176 -21.72 -16.94 -3.55
CA GLY A 176 -20.72 -18.00 -3.37
C GLY A 176 -19.47 -17.90 -4.26
N PHE A 177 -19.36 -16.87 -5.10
CA PHE A 177 -18.25 -16.73 -6.05
C PHE A 177 -17.47 -15.41 -5.92
N TRP A 178 -18.04 -14.37 -5.29
CA TRP A 178 -17.42 -13.05 -5.24
C TRP A 178 -17.55 -12.38 -3.88
N CYS A 179 -16.48 -11.72 -3.44
CA CYS A 179 -16.50 -10.84 -2.27
C CYS A 179 -16.92 -9.43 -2.70
N ILE A 180 -18.09 -8.97 -2.28
CA ILE A 180 -18.61 -7.65 -2.61
C ILE A 180 -18.88 -6.86 -1.34
N SER A 181 -18.66 -5.54 -1.41
CA SER A 181 -19.00 -4.65 -0.31
C SER A 181 -20.52 -4.51 -0.19
N THR A 182 -21.06 -4.69 1.02
CA THR A 182 -22.48 -4.45 1.31
C THR A 182 -22.84 -2.98 1.20
N GLN A 183 -21.88 -2.08 1.45
CA GLN A 183 -22.04 -0.63 1.39
C GLN A 183 -20.85 0.02 0.66
N PRO A 184 -20.81 -0.04 -0.68
CA PRO A 184 -19.65 0.38 -1.46
C PRO A 184 -19.32 1.86 -1.31
N LYS A 185 -20.34 2.73 -1.15
CA LYS A 185 -20.15 4.17 -0.94
C LYS A 185 -19.41 4.46 0.37
N LEU A 186 -19.87 3.89 1.48
CA LEU A 186 -19.26 4.09 2.80
C LEU A 186 -17.84 3.53 2.84
N ASN A 187 -17.64 2.33 2.30
CA ASN A 187 -16.33 1.70 2.22
C ASN A 187 -15.33 2.55 1.41
N SER A 188 -15.75 3.09 0.26
CA SER A 188 -14.89 3.94 -0.57
C SER A 188 -14.51 5.24 0.14
N ILE A 189 -15.46 5.87 0.85
CA ILE A 189 -15.20 7.09 1.64
C ILE A 189 -14.20 6.80 2.76
N LEU A 190 -14.43 5.74 3.55
CA LEU A 190 -13.55 5.36 4.66
C LEU A 190 -12.13 5.04 4.16
N TYR A 191 -12.01 4.23 3.11
CA TYR A 191 -10.73 3.89 2.51
C TYR A 191 -9.98 5.12 2.01
N THR A 192 -10.68 6.02 1.29
CA THR A 192 -10.09 7.24 0.74
C THR A 192 -9.62 8.19 1.85
N ILE A 193 -10.42 8.38 2.90
CA ILE A 193 -10.06 9.27 4.01
C ILE A 193 -8.90 8.68 4.82
N LEU A 194 -9.02 7.43 5.26
CA LEU A 194 -8.05 6.81 6.17
C LEU A 194 -6.72 6.53 5.44
N SER A 195 -6.77 5.83 4.31
CA SER A 195 -5.56 5.40 3.60
C SER A 195 -5.08 6.44 2.58
N GLY A 196 -6.00 7.18 1.95
CA GLY A 196 -5.66 8.11 0.87
C GLY A 196 -5.25 9.51 1.33
N VAL A 197 -5.85 10.05 2.40
CA VAL A 197 -5.61 11.44 2.84
C VAL A 197 -4.89 11.51 4.18
N LEU A 198 -5.43 10.85 5.21
CA LEU A 198 -4.95 10.99 6.58
C LEU A 198 -3.49 10.59 6.71
N GLN A 199 -3.12 9.45 6.17
CA GLN A 199 -1.77 8.90 6.31
C GLN A 199 -0.67 9.72 5.60
N PRO A 200 -0.81 10.12 4.31
CA PRO A 200 0.17 10.99 3.69
C PRO A 200 0.23 12.38 4.31
N VAL A 201 -0.88 12.93 4.82
CA VAL A 201 -0.86 14.21 5.55
C VAL A 201 -0.02 14.11 6.83
N ILE A 202 -0.23 13.06 7.63
CA ILE A 202 0.55 12.83 8.85
C ILE A 202 2.04 12.66 8.51
N MET A 203 2.35 11.84 7.51
CA MET A 203 3.73 11.62 7.04
C MET A 203 4.39 12.93 6.59
N LEU A 204 3.67 13.76 5.81
CA LEU A 204 4.17 15.06 5.35
C LEU A 204 4.47 16.00 6.52
N ILE A 205 3.58 16.07 7.52
CA ILE A 205 3.80 16.89 8.71
C ILE A 205 5.10 16.49 9.41
N PHE A 206 5.32 15.19 9.66
CA PHE A 206 6.53 14.73 10.34
C PHE A 206 7.80 14.94 9.50
N VAL A 207 7.74 14.76 8.19
CA VAL A 207 8.87 15.04 7.29
C VAL A 207 9.23 16.53 7.32
N LEU A 208 8.24 17.42 7.29
CA LEU A 208 8.46 18.87 7.39
C LEU A 208 9.04 19.26 8.74
N LEU A 209 8.52 18.70 9.85
CA LEU A 209 9.04 18.93 11.19
C LEU A 209 10.49 18.46 11.33
N THR A 210 10.80 17.28 10.82
CA THR A 210 12.17 16.73 10.78
C THR A 210 13.10 17.65 10.01
N SER A 211 12.68 18.09 8.82
CA SER A 211 13.45 18.99 7.97
C SER A 211 13.72 20.35 8.65
N ARG A 212 12.72 20.90 9.37
CA ARG A 212 12.90 22.15 10.13
C ARG A 212 13.91 21.98 11.26
N ASN A 213 13.82 20.90 12.03
CA ASN A 213 14.75 20.63 13.13
C ASN A 213 16.19 20.45 12.65
N VAL A 214 16.40 19.68 11.57
CA VAL A 214 17.73 19.47 10.98
C VAL A 214 18.33 20.81 10.51
N ARG A 215 17.55 21.65 9.82
CA ARG A 215 18.00 22.99 9.40
C ARG A 215 18.36 23.89 10.58
N GLN A 216 17.62 23.82 11.69
CA GLN A 216 17.95 24.57 12.89
C GLN A 216 19.23 24.07 13.56
N SER A 217 19.47 22.76 13.54
CA SER A 217 20.70 22.17 14.06
C SER A 217 21.94 22.65 13.30
N HIS A 218 21.88 22.62 11.96
CA HIS A 218 22.98 23.09 11.11
C HIS A 218 23.29 24.59 11.24
N ARG A 219 22.34 25.42 11.68
CA ARG A 219 22.57 26.86 11.91
C ARG A 219 23.23 27.18 13.26
N ARG A 220 23.32 26.21 14.17
CA ARG A 220 23.93 26.38 15.50
C ARG A 220 25.40 25.94 15.55
N VAL A 221 25.84 25.20 14.54
CA VAL A 221 27.24 24.79 14.32
C VAL A 221 27.88 25.82 13.39
#